data_AF-A0A1D2VBG5-F1
#
_entry.id   AF-A0A1D2VBG5-F1
#
_cell.length_a   1.000
_cell.length_b   1.000
_cell.length_c   1.000
_cell.angle_alpha   90.00
_cell.angle_beta   90.00
_cell.angle_gamma   90.00
#
_symmetry.space_group_name_H-M   'P 1'
#
loop_
_entity.id
_entity.type
_entity.pdbx_description
1 polymer ?
#
loop_
_entity_poly.entity_id
_entity_poly.type
_entity_poly.pdbx_seq_one_letter_code
_entity_poly.pdbx_strand_id
1 'polypeptide(L)'
;MVYVEKDSKESLIELSRTKYSPYKELENIESLALSPLAFSVYHGTLVHTPQLGEIEILPNCSVGVNTEGTIVFINKNSVDAMDDALKFDSRLNVSNIKLVDIRSNPYSFFFPGFVDTHIHAPQYPNCGIFGNSTLLDWLTRYTFPLEASFKNLQIAKDIYSKVVKKTLRNGTTTASYFATIDANATNVLANLCFKNGQRGLIGRVCMNDNSPDYYVEDFEQSKKSTEKVLKHIKNLNEIQESVSRIDKSEENLILPIITPRFAPSCTSDLLSWLGDLSEEKDLHIQTHISENVEEIEWVKKLFPESKNYAAVYDDHKLLTSKTVLAHAIHLNEDEKKLIKLKKSGVSHCPISNSSITSGEARVRWLLDDSINVGLGTDVSGGFAPSILSTARHALLVSRHLAMKTFKENDKLTVSDVLYLATLGGAKVLSLEELIGDFQVGKKWDCQLVNLRERDSQVDIFSWQLPEYFHNKLAKEINQDEKAKDKIDLSDNLRFMANQNEQGLLKEEALLQKNGELDLEDNLKFENLIAKWLFNGDDRNNAKVWTNGRLVFDKEKQE
;
A
#
# COMPACT_ATOMS: atom_id res chain seq x y z
N MET A 1 -67.80 2.64 -21.70
CA MET A 1 -68.08 2.09 -20.36
C MET A 1 -67.95 0.58 -20.51
N VAL A 2 -66.99 -0.13 -19.93
CA VAL A 2 -66.50 -0.14 -18.54
C VAL A 2 -65.01 -0.51 -18.54
N TYR A 3 -64.26 0.12 -17.62
CA TYR A 3 -62.84 -0.06 -17.30
C TYR A 3 -62.51 -1.47 -16.78
N VAL A 4 -61.32 -2.00 -17.13
CA VAL A 4 -60.33 -2.53 -16.16
C VAL A 4 -58.93 -2.41 -16.77
N GLU A 5 -58.15 -1.42 -16.33
CA GLU A 5 -56.68 -1.45 -16.36
C GLU A 5 -56.20 -2.19 -15.11
N LYS A 6 -55.25 -3.12 -15.25
CA LYS A 6 -54.39 -3.56 -14.16
C LYS A 6 -53.03 -3.98 -14.68
N ASP A 7 -52.02 -3.46 -14.01
CA ASP A 7 -50.60 -3.51 -14.25
C ASP A 7 -50.01 -4.89 -14.58
N SER A 8 -49.09 -4.91 -15.54
CA SER A 8 -48.09 -5.96 -15.70
C SER A 8 -46.70 -5.36 -15.99
N LYS A 9 -46.12 -4.72 -14.96
CA LYS A 9 -44.71 -4.29 -14.95
C LYS A 9 -43.81 -5.15 -14.05
N GLU A 10 -44.28 -6.31 -13.59
CA GLU A 10 -43.52 -7.21 -12.71
C GLU A 10 -42.90 -8.45 -13.41
N SER A 11 -43.07 -8.64 -14.73
CA SER A 11 -42.56 -9.86 -15.40
C SER A 11 -41.23 -9.71 -16.14
N LEU A 12 -40.53 -8.57 -16.02
CA LEU A 12 -39.25 -8.34 -16.73
C LEU A 12 -38.00 -8.45 -15.84
N ILE A 13 -38.14 -8.74 -14.54
CA ILE A 13 -36.98 -8.89 -13.62
C ILE A 13 -36.57 -10.37 -13.43
N GLU A 14 -37.39 -11.34 -13.87
CA GLU A 14 -37.12 -12.77 -13.61
C GLU A 14 -36.50 -13.56 -14.78
N LEU A 15 -36.21 -12.93 -15.93
CA LEU A 15 -35.73 -13.64 -17.12
C LEU A 15 -34.27 -13.38 -17.52
N SER A 16 -33.47 -12.70 -16.68
CA SER A 16 -32.02 -12.53 -16.93
C SER A 16 -31.10 -13.50 -16.17
N ARG A 17 -31.63 -14.39 -15.33
CA ARG A 17 -30.84 -15.26 -14.43
C ARG A 17 -30.47 -16.65 -14.98
N THR A 18 -30.69 -16.92 -16.27
CA THR A 18 -30.36 -18.24 -16.86
C THR A 18 -29.55 -18.10 -18.15
N LYS A 19 -28.34 -17.55 -18.02
CA LYS A 19 -27.22 -17.97 -18.88
C LYS A 19 -26.26 -18.77 -18.03
N TYR A 20 -25.89 -19.95 -18.52
CA TYR A 20 -24.87 -20.82 -17.93
C TYR A 20 -23.59 -20.01 -17.72
N SER A 21 -23.33 -19.61 -16.47
CA SER A 21 -22.06 -19.01 -16.05
C SER A 21 -21.11 -20.16 -15.72
N PRO A 22 -19.96 -20.29 -16.41
CA PRO A 22 -18.98 -21.34 -16.11
C PRO A 22 -18.26 -21.13 -14.76
N TYR A 23 -18.71 -20.17 -13.93
CA TYR A 23 -18.04 -19.72 -12.71
C TYR A 23 -18.93 -19.76 -11.46
N LYS A 24 -19.79 -20.78 -11.31
CA LYS A 24 -20.60 -21.00 -10.10
C LYS A 24 -19.81 -20.95 -8.78
N GLU A 25 -18.50 -21.21 -8.80
CA GLU A 25 -17.62 -21.09 -7.62
C GLU A 25 -17.29 -19.63 -7.26
N LEU A 26 -17.30 -18.70 -8.21
CA LEU A 26 -17.04 -17.26 -7.98
C LEU A 26 -18.32 -16.50 -7.58
N GLU A 27 -19.50 -16.97 -8.02
CA GLU A 27 -20.82 -16.34 -7.73
C GLU A 27 -21.21 -16.36 -6.24
N ASN A 28 -20.53 -17.16 -5.41
CA ASN A 28 -20.78 -17.30 -3.97
C ASN A 28 -19.63 -16.76 -3.10
N ILE A 29 -18.69 -15.99 -3.64
CA ILE A 29 -17.61 -15.42 -2.83
C ILE A 29 -18.17 -14.25 -2.02
N GLU A 30 -18.44 -14.49 -0.74
CA GLU A 30 -18.53 -13.42 0.26
C GLU A 30 -17.18 -12.70 0.31
N SER A 31 -17.13 -11.52 -0.31
CA SER A 31 -15.92 -10.75 -0.56
C SER A 31 -16.06 -9.35 0.02
N LEU A 32 -15.05 -8.92 0.79
CA LEU A 32 -14.97 -7.54 1.24
C LEU A 32 -14.88 -6.58 0.05
N ALA A 33 -14.29 -6.96 -1.09
CA ALA A 33 -14.28 -6.11 -2.29
C ALA A 33 -15.69 -5.79 -2.83
N LEU A 34 -16.67 -6.66 -2.59
CA LEU A 34 -18.05 -6.53 -3.07
C LEU A 34 -19.00 -5.97 -2.01
N SER A 35 -18.53 -5.73 -0.79
CA SER A 35 -19.37 -5.24 0.29
C SER A 35 -19.94 -3.86 -0.06
N PRO A 36 -21.25 -3.62 0.14
CA PRO A 36 -21.86 -2.33 -0.16
C PRO A 36 -21.28 -1.24 0.73
N LEU A 37 -21.14 -0.03 0.17
CA LEU A 37 -20.66 1.15 0.88
C LEU A 37 -21.79 2.13 1.12
N ALA A 38 -21.89 2.63 2.35
CA ALA A 38 -22.66 3.82 2.66
C ALA A 38 -21.78 5.06 2.42
N PHE A 39 -22.41 6.22 2.22
CA PHE A 39 -21.69 7.48 2.30
C PHE A 39 -21.08 7.60 3.70
N SER A 40 -19.79 7.90 3.77
CA SER A 40 -19.07 7.98 5.04
C SER A 40 -18.35 9.31 5.18
N VAL A 41 -18.23 9.78 6.42
CA VAL A 41 -17.49 10.99 6.75
C VAL A 41 -16.49 10.67 7.84
N TYR A 42 -15.24 11.07 7.63
CA TYR A 42 -14.14 10.90 8.57
C TYR A 42 -13.81 12.26 9.15
N HIS A 43 -13.79 12.38 10.48
CA HIS A 43 -13.50 13.65 11.17
C HIS A 43 -12.32 13.48 12.13
N GLY A 44 -11.24 14.24 11.92
CA GLY A 44 -10.07 14.12 12.78
C GLY A 44 -8.82 14.73 12.17
N THR A 45 -7.66 14.31 12.66
CA THR A 45 -6.38 14.70 12.08
C THR A 45 -6.07 13.81 10.87
N LEU A 46 -5.78 14.46 9.73
CA LEU A 46 -5.24 13.82 8.54
C LEU A 46 -3.75 14.11 8.45
N VAL A 47 -2.97 13.12 8.04
CA VAL A 47 -1.54 13.24 7.75
C VAL A 47 -1.27 12.55 6.42
N HIS A 48 -0.55 13.21 5.51
CA HIS A 48 -0.10 12.57 4.28
C HIS A 48 1.15 13.27 3.71
N THR A 49 1.68 12.76 2.60
CA THR A 49 2.88 13.28 1.94
C THR A 49 2.57 13.57 0.47
N PRO A 50 2.00 14.75 0.15
CA PRO A 50 1.53 15.08 -1.20
C PRO A 50 2.69 15.31 -2.18
N GLN A 51 3.88 15.61 -1.68
CA GLN A 51 5.10 15.83 -2.46
C GLN A 51 6.32 15.25 -1.74
N LEU A 52 7.37 14.96 -2.51
CA LEU A 52 8.63 14.45 -1.96
C LEU A 52 9.24 15.49 -1.01
N GLY A 53 9.61 15.06 0.20
CA GLY A 53 10.18 15.92 1.23
C GLY A 53 9.14 16.67 2.08
N GLU A 54 7.86 16.66 1.69
CA GLU A 54 6.78 17.33 2.41
C GLU A 54 5.95 16.34 3.23
N ILE A 55 5.50 16.80 4.40
CA ILE A 55 4.45 16.14 5.18
C ILE A 55 3.41 17.19 5.55
N GLU A 56 2.16 16.97 5.15
CA GLU A 56 1.06 17.88 5.47
C GLU A 56 0.21 17.27 6.60
N ILE A 57 0.00 18.08 7.64
CA ILE A 57 -0.75 17.71 8.86
C ILE A 57 -1.97 18.61 8.93
N LEU A 58 -3.15 18.01 8.82
CA LEU A 58 -4.44 18.70 8.75
C LEU A 58 -5.28 18.36 9.98
N PRO A 59 -5.20 19.16 11.06
CA PRO A 59 -6.02 18.95 12.23
C PRO A 59 -7.49 19.26 11.94
N ASN A 60 -8.40 18.56 12.64
CA ASN A 60 -9.85 18.79 12.59
C ASN A 60 -10.43 18.86 11.15
N CYS A 61 -9.97 18.00 10.26
CA CYS A 61 -10.46 17.93 8.89
C CYS A 61 -11.65 16.96 8.80
N SER A 62 -12.65 17.29 7.98
CA SER A 62 -13.69 16.36 7.56
C SER A 62 -13.43 15.87 6.14
N VAL A 63 -13.63 14.57 5.91
CA VAL A 63 -13.46 13.95 4.58
C VAL A 63 -14.71 13.16 4.24
N GLY A 64 -15.37 13.52 3.15
CA GLY A 64 -16.49 12.79 2.61
C GLY A 64 -16.04 11.72 1.64
N VAL A 65 -16.53 10.50 1.81
CA VAL A 65 -16.28 9.36 0.92
C VAL A 65 -17.62 8.81 0.45
N ASN A 66 -17.80 8.77 -0.88
CA ASN A 66 -19.05 8.34 -1.49
C ASN A 66 -19.25 6.80 -1.42
N THR A 67 -20.37 6.33 -1.97
CA THR A 67 -20.74 4.91 -2.02
C THR A 67 -19.89 4.06 -2.98
N GLU A 68 -18.90 4.66 -3.65
CA GLU A 68 -17.93 3.98 -4.52
C GLU A 68 -16.52 3.96 -3.89
N GLY A 69 -16.37 4.52 -2.69
CA GLY A 69 -15.09 4.60 -1.99
C GLY A 69 -14.21 5.77 -2.43
N THR A 70 -14.76 6.72 -3.18
CA THR A 70 -14.05 7.91 -3.69
C THR A 70 -14.18 9.09 -2.73
N ILE A 71 -13.09 9.80 -2.49
CA ILE A 71 -13.04 11.06 -1.74
C ILE A 71 -13.75 12.14 -2.57
N VAL A 72 -14.80 12.74 -2.02
CA VAL A 72 -15.62 13.74 -2.73
C VAL A 72 -15.50 15.15 -2.16
N PHE A 73 -15.07 15.29 -0.90
CA PHE A 73 -14.68 16.58 -0.32
C PHE A 73 -13.65 16.38 0.79
N ILE A 74 -12.85 17.42 1.03
CA ILE A 74 -11.93 17.56 2.15
C ILE A 74 -12.09 18.98 2.69
N ASN A 75 -12.72 19.13 3.87
CA ASN A 75 -12.89 20.45 4.49
C ASN A 75 -11.92 20.59 5.67
N LYS A 76 -10.94 21.48 5.51
CA LYS A 76 -10.00 21.86 6.58
C LYS A 76 -10.75 22.63 7.67
N ASN A 77 -10.34 22.46 8.94
CA ASN A 77 -10.93 23.16 10.09
C ASN A 77 -12.45 22.96 10.24
N SER A 78 -12.93 21.76 9.94
CA SER A 78 -14.34 21.39 10.08
C SER A 78 -14.78 21.40 11.55
N VAL A 79 -15.86 22.13 11.82
CA VAL A 79 -16.53 22.17 13.13
C VAL A 79 -17.48 20.98 13.29
N ASP A 80 -18.24 20.68 12.23
CA ASP A 80 -19.24 19.62 12.20
C ASP A 80 -19.18 18.87 10.85
N ALA A 81 -18.60 17.67 10.89
CA ALA A 81 -18.46 16.82 9.72
C ALA A 81 -19.79 16.28 9.18
N MET A 82 -20.82 16.16 10.03
CA MET A 82 -22.14 15.73 9.57
C MET A 82 -22.80 16.85 8.75
N ASP A 83 -22.74 18.08 9.25
CA ASP A 83 -23.24 19.26 8.54
C ASP A 83 -22.48 19.49 7.22
N ASP A 84 -21.16 19.29 7.19
CA ASP A 84 -20.37 19.34 5.95
C ASP A 84 -20.90 18.38 4.88
N ALA A 85 -21.24 17.15 5.25
CA ALA A 85 -21.79 16.17 4.31
C ALA A 85 -23.20 16.54 3.84
N LEU A 86 -24.07 17.02 4.73
CA LEU A 86 -25.42 17.46 4.37
C LEU A 86 -25.41 18.68 3.44
N LYS A 87 -24.41 19.57 3.60
CA LYS A 87 -24.16 20.71 2.70
C LYS A 87 -23.59 20.28 1.36
N PHE A 88 -22.73 19.26 1.34
CA PHE A 88 -22.16 18.72 0.10
C PHE A 88 -23.22 18.10 -0.80
N ASP A 89 -24.13 17.30 -0.25
CA ASP A 89 -25.21 16.66 -1.00
C ASP A 89 -26.52 16.67 -0.20
N SER A 90 -27.47 17.50 -0.65
CA SER A 90 -28.78 17.67 -0.01
C SER A 90 -29.68 16.43 -0.04
N ARG A 91 -29.29 15.38 -0.78
CA ARG A 91 -29.99 14.08 -0.79
C ARG A 91 -29.56 13.19 0.38
N LEU A 92 -28.43 13.50 1.02
CA LEU A 92 -27.99 12.78 2.20
C LEU A 92 -28.87 13.14 3.40
N ASN A 93 -28.96 12.19 4.32
CA ASN A 93 -29.60 12.37 5.62
C ASN A 93 -28.74 11.71 6.69
N VAL A 94 -28.90 12.14 7.93
CA VAL A 94 -28.08 11.68 9.07
C VAL A 94 -28.11 10.16 9.21
N SER A 95 -29.26 9.51 8.98
CA SER A 95 -29.39 8.04 9.09
C SER A 95 -28.61 7.25 8.04
N ASN A 96 -28.23 7.88 6.91
CA ASN A 96 -27.55 7.22 5.80
C ASN A 96 -26.07 7.60 5.70
N ILE A 97 -25.55 8.37 6.66
CA ILE A 97 -24.14 8.75 6.74
C ILE A 97 -23.46 7.93 7.84
N LYS A 98 -22.37 7.26 7.48
CA LYS A 98 -21.47 6.62 8.45
C LYS A 98 -20.41 7.60 8.91
N LEU A 99 -20.53 8.11 10.14
CA LEU A 99 -19.50 8.97 10.74
C LEU A 99 -18.39 8.13 11.41
N VAL A 100 -17.14 8.50 11.15
CA VAL A 100 -15.95 8.03 11.87
C VAL A 100 -15.26 9.26 12.47
N ASP A 101 -15.51 9.53 13.75
CA ASP A 101 -14.97 10.71 14.44
C ASP A 101 -13.87 10.28 15.43
N ILE A 102 -12.67 10.84 15.25
CA ILE A 102 -11.50 10.59 16.11
C ILE A 102 -11.04 11.87 16.83
N ARG A 103 -11.80 12.97 16.78
CA ARG A 103 -11.37 14.28 17.33
C ARG A 103 -11.12 14.29 18.83
N SER A 104 -11.72 13.35 19.57
CA SER A 104 -11.50 13.16 21.00
C SER A 104 -10.18 12.43 21.31
N ASN A 105 -9.58 11.75 20.33
CA ASN A 105 -8.34 11.01 20.53
C ASN A 105 -7.13 11.78 19.96
N PRO A 106 -6.34 12.49 20.80
CA PRO A 106 -5.20 13.28 20.33
C PRO A 106 -4.01 12.42 19.87
N TYR A 107 -4.07 11.10 20.08
CA TYR A 107 -3.04 10.15 19.72
C TYR A 107 -3.36 9.41 18.41
N SER A 108 -4.44 9.79 17.74
CA SER A 108 -4.90 9.15 16.51
C SER A 108 -4.87 10.09 15.31
N PHE A 109 -4.56 9.53 14.16
CA PHE A 109 -4.60 10.23 12.88
C PHE A 109 -4.86 9.25 11.72
N PHE A 110 -5.46 9.77 10.66
CA PHE A 110 -5.57 9.07 9.38
C PHE A 110 -4.30 9.28 8.56
N PHE A 111 -3.79 8.20 7.97
CA PHE A 111 -2.65 8.21 7.06
C PHE A 111 -2.99 7.39 5.81
N PRO A 112 -2.46 7.71 4.61
CA PRO A 112 -2.70 6.88 3.43
C PRO A 112 -2.29 5.44 3.68
N GLY A 113 -3.03 4.51 3.09
CA GLY A 113 -2.62 3.10 3.08
C GLY A 113 -1.25 2.94 2.42
N PHE A 114 -0.43 2.04 2.97
CA PHE A 114 0.89 1.77 2.41
C PHE A 114 0.80 1.02 1.09
N VAL A 115 1.75 1.31 0.20
CA VAL A 115 1.92 0.67 -1.10
C VAL A 115 3.19 -0.17 -1.08
N ASP A 116 3.04 -1.49 -1.09
CA ASP A 116 4.15 -2.43 -1.22
C ASP A 116 4.40 -2.74 -2.69
N THR A 117 5.44 -2.14 -3.26
CA THR A 117 5.71 -2.23 -4.71
C THR A 117 6.42 -3.52 -5.10
N HIS A 118 6.86 -4.35 -4.16
CA HIS A 118 7.49 -5.64 -4.46
C HIS A 118 7.48 -6.60 -3.26
N ILE A 119 6.80 -7.74 -3.42
CA ILE A 119 6.70 -8.77 -2.40
C ILE A 119 6.48 -10.15 -3.02
N HIS A 120 7.25 -11.19 -2.60
CA HIS A 120 6.96 -12.58 -3.00
C HIS A 120 6.05 -13.24 -1.96
N ALA A 121 4.77 -13.31 -2.28
CA ALA A 121 3.77 -13.97 -1.45
C ALA A 121 4.12 -15.43 -1.08
N PRO A 122 4.66 -16.29 -1.98
CA PRO A 122 4.87 -17.71 -1.65
C PRO A 122 6.03 -17.91 -0.68
N GLN A 123 6.92 -16.93 -0.58
CA GLN A 123 8.14 -17.02 0.22
C GLN A 123 7.93 -16.63 1.68
N TYR A 124 6.75 -16.13 2.06
CA TYR A 124 6.42 -15.70 3.42
C TYR A 124 6.82 -16.69 4.56
N PRO A 125 6.72 -18.03 4.40
CA PRO A 125 7.22 -18.97 5.40
C PRO A 125 8.72 -18.87 5.73
N ASN A 126 9.53 -18.36 4.80
CA ASN A 126 10.98 -18.21 4.95
C ASN A 126 11.38 -16.83 5.49
N CYS A 127 10.45 -15.95 5.87
CA CYS A 127 10.80 -14.68 6.52
C CYS A 127 11.75 -14.91 7.71
N GLY A 128 12.96 -14.35 7.64
CA GLY A 128 13.99 -14.52 8.66
C GLY A 128 14.85 -15.79 8.53
N ILE A 129 14.68 -16.57 7.46
CA ILE A 129 15.41 -17.81 7.20
C ILE A 129 16.27 -17.66 5.94
N PHE A 130 17.46 -17.08 6.11
CA PHE A 130 18.46 -16.94 5.03
C PHE A 130 19.89 -17.31 5.48
N GLY A 131 20.18 -17.43 6.77
CA GLY A 131 21.51 -17.86 7.24
C GLY A 131 22.62 -16.89 6.83
N ASN A 132 23.72 -17.42 6.26
CA ASN A 132 24.85 -16.64 5.74
C ASN A 132 24.92 -16.65 4.19
N SER A 133 23.86 -17.10 3.51
CA SER A 133 23.84 -17.21 2.05
C SER A 133 23.66 -15.84 1.39
N THR A 134 24.20 -15.69 0.18
CA THR A 134 23.86 -14.61 -0.74
C THR A 134 22.75 -15.05 -1.71
N LEU A 135 22.32 -14.17 -2.62
CA LEU A 135 21.15 -14.35 -3.49
C LEU A 135 21.05 -15.73 -4.18
N LEU A 136 22.08 -16.16 -4.92
CA LEU A 136 22.00 -17.38 -5.74
C LEU A 136 21.92 -18.67 -4.90
N ASP A 137 22.69 -18.76 -3.81
CA ASP A 137 22.64 -19.90 -2.88
C ASP A 137 21.28 -19.93 -2.14
N TRP A 138 20.79 -18.76 -1.72
CA TRP A 138 19.48 -18.63 -1.09
C TRP A 138 18.34 -19.09 -1.99
N LEU A 139 18.36 -18.72 -3.27
CA LEU A 139 17.37 -19.12 -4.26
C LEU A 139 17.26 -20.65 -4.36
N THR A 140 18.40 -21.32 -4.48
CA THR A 140 18.46 -22.78 -4.64
C THR A 140 18.11 -23.52 -3.36
N ARG A 141 18.56 -23.01 -2.21
CA ARG A 141 18.42 -23.69 -0.92
C ARG A 141 17.04 -23.54 -0.29
N TYR A 142 16.42 -22.37 -0.38
CA TYR A 142 15.20 -22.04 0.36
C TYR A 142 14.03 -21.71 -0.57
N THR A 143 14.27 -20.93 -1.62
CA THR A 143 13.20 -20.29 -2.40
C THR A 143 12.55 -21.25 -3.39
N PHE A 144 13.30 -21.85 -4.32
CA PHE A 144 12.72 -22.75 -5.33
C PHE A 144 12.02 -23.98 -4.74
N PRO A 145 12.54 -24.66 -3.69
CA PRO A 145 11.83 -25.76 -3.06
C PRO A 145 10.47 -25.34 -2.48
N LEU A 146 10.41 -24.17 -1.84
CA LEU A 146 9.18 -23.67 -1.24
C LEU A 146 8.18 -23.26 -2.32
N GLU A 147 8.59 -22.48 -3.32
CA GLU A 147 7.70 -22.06 -4.40
C GLU A 147 7.16 -23.28 -5.20
N ALA A 148 7.99 -24.30 -5.45
CA ALA A 148 7.56 -25.52 -6.13
C ALA A 148 6.46 -26.29 -5.37
N SER A 149 6.41 -26.16 -4.04
CA SER A 149 5.40 -26.82 -3.20
C SER A 149 3.97 -26.29 -3.43
N PHE A 150 3.82 -25.10 -4.06
CA PHE A 150 2.52 -24.47 -4.31
C PHE A 150 1.68 -25.17 -5.38
N LYS A 151 2.24 -26.17 -6.09
CA LYS A 151 1.45 -27.16 -6.85
C LYS A 151 0.37 -27.79 -5.96
N ASN A 152 0.60 -27.87 -4.64
CA ASN A 152 -0.43 -28.15 -3.66
C ASN A 152 -1.20 -26.87 -3.30
N LEU A 153 -2.44 -26.75 -3.79
CA LEU A 153 -3.28 -25.57 -3.59
C LEU A 153 -3.69 -25.33 -2.12
N GLN A 154 -3.65 -26.35 -1.27
CA GLN A 154 -3.92 -26.17 0.16
C GLN A 154 -2.77 -25.41 0.83
N ILE A 155 -1.51 -25.76 0.51
CA ILE A 155 -0.33 -25.03 0.96
C ILE A 155 -0.39 -23.58 0.48
N ALA A 156 -0.71 -23.38 -0.81
CA ALA A 156 -0.86 -22.06 -1.39
C ALA A 156 -1.91 -21.22 -0.64
N LYS A 157 -3.10 -21.78 -0.40
CA LYS A 157 -4.19 -21.12 0.31
C LYS A 157 -3.80 -20.74 1.73
N ASP A 158 -3.13 -21.63 2.47
CA ASP A 158 -2.74 -21.39 3.86
C ASP A 158 -1.71 -20.26 3.98
N ILE A 159 -0.71 -20.25 3.09
CA ILE A 159 0.34 -19.23 3.08
C ILE A 159 -0.20 -17.89 2.59
N TYR A 160 -0.88 -17.88 1.45
CA TYR A 160 -1.44 -16.65 0.88
C TYR A 160 -2.48 -16.00 1.78
N SER A 161 -3.31 -16.80 2.48
CA SER A 161 -4.26 -16.26 3.47
C SER A 161 -3.54 -15.55 4.63
N LYS A 162 -2.40 -16.08 5.09
CA LYS A 162 -1.61 -15.47 6.15
C LYS A 162 -0.94 -14.18 5.71
N VAL A 163 -0.26 -14.17 4.55
CA VAL A 163 0.48 -12.98 4.10
C VAL A 163 -0.46 -11.82 3.78
N VAL A 164 -1.58 -12.04 3.07
CA VAL A 164 -2.58 -11.00 2.76
C VAL A 164 -3.15 -10.37 4.04
N LYS A 165 -3.54 -11.18 5.02
CA LYS A 165 -4.02 -10.67 6.32
C LYS A 165 -2.94 -9.93 7.09
N LYS A 166 -1.69 -10.43 7.04
CA LYS A 166 -0.56 -9.83 7.75
C LYS A 166 -0.20 -8.46 7.15
N THR A 167 -0.16 -8.32 5.83
CA THR A 167 0.16 -7.06 5.16
C THR A 167 -0.95 -6.03 5.37
N LEU A 168 -2.23 -6.42 5.26
CA LEU A 168 -3.37 -5.56 5.62
C LEU A 168 -3.28 -5.05 7.06
N ARG A 169 -2.99 -5.94 8.03
CA ARG A 169 -2.79 -5.56 9.44
C ARG A 169 -1.61 -4.60 9.63
N ASN A 170 -0.59 -4.67 8.77
CA ASN A 170 0.54 -3.73 8.73
C ASN A 170 0.24 -2.43 7.96
N GLY A 171 -1.00 -2.21 7.51
CA GLY A 171 -1.41 -0.99 6.83
C GLY A 171 -1.19 -1.00 5.31
N THR A 172 -0.73 -2.11 4.74
CA THR A 172 -0.54 -2.26 3.29
C THR A 172 -1.88 -2.49 2.60
N THR A 173 -2.44 -1.43 2.01
CA THR A 173 -3.69 -1.49 1.24
C THR A 173 -3.49 -1.96 -0.18
N THR A 174 -2.29 -1.71 -0.75
CA THR A 174 -1.90 -2.08 -2.12
C THR A 174 -0.59 -2.86 -2.12
N ALA A 175 -0.53 -3.97 -2.86
CA ALA A 175 0.69 -4.77 -3.00
C ALA A 175 0.91 -5.29 -4.43
N SER A 176 2.14 -5.25 -4.92
CA SER A 176 2.57 -5.92 -6.16
C SER A 176 3.21 -7.26 -5.81
N TYR A 177 2.45 -8.33 -6.04
CA TYR A 177 2.83 -9.67 -5.64
C TYR A 177 3.51 -10.45 -6.77
N PHE A 178 4.68 -11.01 -6.46
CA PHE A 178 5.19 -12.20 -7.13
C PHE A 178 4.50 -13.43 -6.52
N ALA A 179 3.85 -14.24 -7.36
CA ALA A 179 3.33 -15.56 -7.00
C ALA A 179 4.36 -16.64 -7.36
N THR A 180 3.92 -17.76 -7.94
CA THR A 180 4.80 -18.84 -8.44
C THR A 180 4.59 -19.04 -9.94
N ILE A 181 5.28 -20.01 -10.55
CA ILE A 181 4.98 -20.43 -11.93
C ILE A 181 3.61 -21.12 -12.07
N ASP A 182 2.97 -21.55 -10.98
CA ASP A 182 1.70 -22.26 -11.04
C ASP A 182 0.50 -21.29 -11.18
N ALA A 183 -0.23 -21.39 -12.29
CA ALA A 183 -1.37 -20.54 -12.58
C ALA A 183 -2.54 -20.72 -11.58
N ASN A 184 -2.78 -21.95 -11.09
CA ASN A 184 -3.87 -22.18 -10.14
C ASN A 184 -3.53 -21.59 -8.77
N ALA A 185 -2.30 -21.74 -8.30
CA ALA A 185 -1.82 -21.11 -7.08
C ALA A 185 -1.89 -19.58 -7.20
N THR A 186 -1.48 -19.02 -8.33
CA THR A 186 -1.59 -17.58 -8.59
C THR A 186 -3.05 -17.09 -8.54
N ASN A 187 -3.99 -17.86 -9.11
CA ASN A 187 -5.42 -17.55 -9.02
C ASN A 187 -5.95 -17.62 -7.57
N VAL A 188 -5.40 -18.50 -6.73
CA VAL A 188 -5.73 -18.53 -5.28
C VAL A 188 -5.33 -17.23 -4.60
N LEU A 189 -4.14 -16.69 -4.90
CA LEU A 189 -3.72 -15.39 -4.37
C LEU A 189 -4.65 -14.26 -4.83
N ALA A 190 -4.98 -14.19 -6.11
CA ALA A 190 -5.93 -13.21 -6.65
C ALA A 190 -7.28 -13.26 -5.93
N ASN A 191 -7.83 -14.47 -5.74
CA ASN A 191 -9.08 -14.67 -5.02
C ASN A 191 -9.00 -14.22 -3.55
N LEU A 192 -7.87 -14.43 -2.89
CA LEU A 192 -7.68 -14.04 -1.49
C LEU A 192 -7.53 -12.52 -1.33
N CYS A 193 -6.80 -11.85 -2.21
CA CYS A 193 -6.74 -10.39 -2.24
C CYS A 193 -8.13 -9.80 -2.48
N PHE A 194 -8.84 -10.31 -3.50
CA PHE A 194 -10.22 -9.91 -3.80
C PHE A 194 -11.13 -10.10 -2.60
N LYS A 195 -11.13 -11.31 -2.01
CA LYS A 195 -11.95 -11.65 -0.85
C LYS A 195 -11.69 -10.76 0.36
N ASN A 196 -10.43 -10.44 0.66
CA ASN A 196 -10.06 -9.62 1.81
C ASN A 196 -10.09 -8.11 1.48
N GLY A 197 -10.44 -7.71 0.26
CA GLY A 197 -10.52 -6.32 -0.15
C GLY A 197 -9.16 -5.63 -0.29
N GLN A 198 -8.06 -6.36 -0.43
CA GLN A 198 -6.73 -5.78 -0.67
C GLN A 198 -6.56 -5.48 -2.16
N ARG A 199 -6.05 -4.28 -2.50
CA ARG A 199 -5.65 -3.96 -3.87
C ARG A 199 -4.38 -4.72 -4.22
N GLY A 200 -4.36 -5.40 -5.35
CA GLY A 200 -3.26 -6.29 -5.70
C GLY A 200 -2.93 -6.28 -7.18
N LEU A 201 -1.64 -6.10 -7.50
CA LEU A 201 -1.10 -6.49 -8.80
C LEU A 201 -0.60 -7.92 -8.66
N ILE A 202 -1.20 -8.88 -9.37
CA ILE A 202 -0.98 -10.31 -9.18
C ILE A 202 -0.17 -10.88 -10.33
N GLY A 203 1.09 -11.19 -10.04
CA GLY A 203 2.08 -11.63 -11.01
C GLY A 203 2.35 -13.12 -10.99
N ARG A 204 1.99 -13.82 -12.06
CA ARG A 204 2.42 -15.20 -12.29
C ARG A 204 3.87 -15.17 -12.77
N VAL A 205 4.79 -15.68 -11.95
CA VAL A 205 6.23 -15.68 -12.26
C VAL A 205 6.49 -16.51 -13.50
N CYS A 206 7.26 -16.04 -14.49
CA CYS A 206 7.61 -16.76 -15.72
C CYS A 206 9.09 -17.12 -15.73
N MET A 207 9.43 -18.41 -15.94
CA MET A 207 10.80 -18.94 -15.87
C MET A 207 10.97 -20.21 -16.74
N ASN A 208 11.64 -20.10 -17.89
CA ASN A 208 11.89 -21.21 -18.80
C ASN A 208 13.37 -21.52 -19.07
N ASP A 209 14.28 -20.90 -18.33
CA ASP A 209 15.72 -21.16 -18.42
C ASP A 209 16.40 -21.05 -17.05
N ASN A 210 17.63 -21.57 -16.95
CA ASN A 210 18.54 -21.48 -15.79
C ASN A 210 17.87 -21.65 -14.41
N SER A 211 16.94 -22.60 -14.35
CA SER A 211 16.10 -22.89 -13.19
C SER A 211 16.16 -24.39 -12.89
N PRO A 212 15.91 -24.84 -11.64
CA PRO A 212 15.95 -26.27 -11.34
C PRO A 212 14.91 -27.06 -12.15
N ASP A 213 15.27 -28.28 -12.59
CA ASP A 213 14.40 -29.14 -13.42
C ASP A 213 12.98 -29.36 -12.85
N TYR A 214 12.83 -29.32 -11.53
CA TYR A 214 11.54 -29.51 -10.85
C TYR A 214 10.68 -28.23 -10.77
N TYR A 215 11.26 -27.07 -11.11
CA TYR A 215 10.68 -25.73 -10.98
C TYR A 215 11.10 -24.83 -12.16
N VAL A 216 10.78 -25.30 -13.36
CA VAL A 216 10.96 -24.63 -14.64
C VAL A 216 9.79 -25.02 -15.54
N GLU A 217 9.52 -24.25 -16.59
CA GLU A 217 8.50 -24.56 -17.59
C GLU A 217 9.05 -24.46 -19.02
N ASP A 218 8.34 -25.00 -20.00
CA ASP A 218 8.61 -24.69 -21.40
C ASP A 218 7.86 -23.41 -21.86
N PHE A 219 8.22 -22.88 -23.02
CA PHE A 219 7.64 -21.65 -23.56
C PHE A 219 6.11 -21.71 -23.70
N GLU A 220 5.56 -22.82 -24.21
CA GLU A 220 4.12 -22.98 -24.42
C GLU A 220 3.35 -23.14 -23.10
N GLN A 221 3.95 -23.80 -22.12
CA GLN A 221 3.43 -23.89 -20.76
C GLN A 221 3.36 -22.50 -20.10
N SER A 222 4.41 -21.69 -20.23
CA SER A 222 4.45 -20.31 -19.73
C SER A 222 3.36 -19.46 -20.34
N LYS A 223 3.22 -19.51 -21.67
CA LYS A 223 2.18 -18.81 -22.41
C LYS A 223 0.77 -19.16 -21.94
N LYS A 224 0.44 -20.45 -21.95
CA LYS A 224 -0.89 -20.95 -21.57
C LYS A 224 -1.23 -20.61 -20.12
N SER A 225 -0.25 -20.70 -19.22
CA SER A 225 -0.43 -20.42 -17.80
C SER A 225 -0.62 -18.93 -17.54
N THR A 226 0.12 -18.07 -18.23
CA THR A 226 -0.05 -16.62 -18.19
C THR A 226 -1.44 -16.22 -18.68
N GLU A 227 -1.86 -16.70 -19.86
CA GLU A 227 -3.21 -16.44 -20.39
C GLU A 227 -4.33 -16.89 -19.44
N LYS A 228 -4.12 -18.02 -18.75
CA LYS A 228 -5.07 -18.54 -17.75
C LYS A 228 -5.23 -17.59 -16.56
N VAL A 229 -4.15 -17.00 -16.05
CA VAL A 229 -4.20 -16.02 -14.95
C VAL A 229 -4.85 -14.72 -15.42
N LEU A 230 -4.49 -14.23 -16.61
CA LEU A 230 -5.11 -13.04 -17.20
C LEU A 230 -6.63 -13.20 -17.32
N LYS A 231 -7.09 -14.35 -17.83
CA LYS A 231 -8.51 -14.66 -17.94
C LYS A 231 -9.19 -14.71 -16.57
N HIS A 232 -8.54 -15.31 -15.57
CA HIS A 232 -9.11 -15.42 -14.22
C HIS A 232 -9.30 -14.05 -13.57
N ILE A 233 -8.29 -13.18 -13.62
CA ILE A 233 -8.36 -11.82 -13.08
C ILE A 233 -9.40 -10.99 -13.82
N LYS A 234 -9.49 -11.12 -15.15
CA LYS A 234 -10.56 -10.48 -15.93
C LYS A 234 -11.95 -10.85 -15.40
N ASN A 235 -12.20 -12.13 -15.10
CA ASN A 235 -13.49 -12.54 -14.56
C ASN A 235 -13.77 -11.92 -13.17
N LEU A 236 -12.77 -11.80 -12.29
CA LEU A 236 -12.93 -11.12 -10.99
C LEU A 236 -13.31 -9.65 -11.17
N ASN A 237 -12.69 -8.99 -12.14
CA ASN A 237 -12.96 -7.59 -12.47
C ASN A 237 -14.37 -7.41 -13.06
N GLU A 238 -14.80 -8.29 -13.97
CA GLU A 238 -16.19 -8.29 -14.48
C GLU A 238 -17.23 -8.47 -13.35
N ILE A 239 -16.91 -9.26 -12.31
CA ILE A 239 -17.76 -9.38 -11.11
C ILE A 239 -17.78 -8.06 -10.32
N GLN A 240 -16.62 -7.42 -10.10
CA GLN A 240 -16.54 -6.14 -9.39
C GLN A 240 -17.31 -5.02 -10.11
N GLU A 241 -17.14 -4.94 -11.43
CA GLU A 241 -17.80 -3.98 -12.33
C GLU A 241 -19.32 -4.19 -12.36
N SER A 242 -19.81 -5.41 -12.13
CA SER A 242 -21.26 -5.67 -12.08
C SER A 242 -21.97 -5.07 -10.87
N VAL A 243 -21.23 -4.74 -9.80
CA VAL A 243 -21.78 -4.19 -8.55
C VAL A 243 -21.27 -2.78 -8.21
N SER A 244 -20.29 -2.28 -8.94
CA SER A 244 -19.64 -0.97 -8.73
C SER A 244 -19.65 -0.16 -10.01
N ARG A 245 -19.75 1.16 -9.92
CA ARG A 245 -19.58 2.03 -11.09
C ARG A 245 -18.10 2.27 -11.33
N ILE A 246 -17.47 1.31 -12.01
CA ILE A 246 -16.06 1.39 -12.41
C ILE A 246 -16.02 1.86 -13.85
N ASP A 247 -15.43 3.03 -14.08
CA ASP A 247 -15.33 3.64 -15.41
C ASP A 247 -13.99 3.32 -16.10
N LYS A 248 -12.96 2.95 -15.31
CA LYS A 248 -11.60 2.68 -15.78
C LYS A 248 -11.07 1.38 -15.19
N SER A 249 -10.37 0.59 -16.01
CA SER A 249 -9.86 -0.72 -15.61
C SER A 249 -8.85 -0.65 -14.46
N GLU A 250 -8.12 0.46 -14.33
CA GLU A 250 -7.16 0.71 -13.23
C GLU A 250 -7.84 0.88 -11.87
N GLU A 251 -9.15 1.17 -11.84
CA GLU A 251 -9.92 1.24 -10.60
C GLU A 251 -10.28 -0.14 -10.05
N ASN A 252 -10.14 -1.19 -10.87
CA ASN A 252 -10.30 -2.57 -10.42
C ASN A 252 -9.33 -2.86 -9.27
N LEU A 253 -9.82 -3.65 -8.31
CA LEU A 253 -9.05 -3.95 -7.12
C LEU A 253 -7.89 -4.91 -7.45
N ILE A 254 -8.08 -5.79 -8.42
CA ILE A 254 -7.11 -6.82 -8.82
C ILE A 254 -6.65 -6.55 -10.25
N LEU A 255 -5.36 -6.28 -10.41
CA LEU A 255 -4.73 -6.06 -11.70
C LEU A 255 -3.78 -7.22 -12.02
N PRO A 256 -3.74 -7.72 -13.26
CA PRO A 256 -2.68 -8.62 -13.68
C PRO A 256 -1.37 -7.85 -13.92
N ILE A 257 -0.23 -8.50 -13.66
CA ILE A 257 1.10 -7.94 -13.95
C ILE A 257 2.01 -9.00 -14.58
N ILE A 258 2.62 -8.66 -15.71
CA ILE A 258 3.58 -9.51 -16.43
C ILE A 258 4.85 -9.64 -15.59
N THR A 259 5.27 -10.88 -15.31
CA THR A 259 6.29 -11.15 -14.28
C THR A 259 7.37 -12.12 -14.79
N PRO A 260 8.24 -11.74 -15.74
CA PRO A 260 9.50 -12.45 -15.92
C PRO A 260 10.28 -12.34 -14.60
N ARG A 261 10.69 -13.47 -13.98
CA ARG A 261 11.31 -13.41 -12.64
C ARG A 261 12.47 -12.44 -12.66
N PHE A 262 13.41 -12.69 -13.54
CA PHE A 262 14.60 -11.90 -13.85
C PHE A 262 15.22 -12.45 -15.13
N ALA A 263 15.98 -11.64 -15.88
CA ALA A 263 16.52 -12.01 -17.20
C ALA A 263 17.20 -13.39 -17.24
N PRO A 264 18.05 -13.81 -16.27
CA PRO A 264 18.69 -15.13 -16.31
C PRO A 264 17.71 -16.31 -16.39
N SER A 265 16.50 -16.19 -15.85
CA SER A 265 15.52 -17.29 -15.85
C SER A 265 14.62 -17.38 -17.08
N CYS A 266 14.81 -16.49 -18.05
CA CYS A 266 13.94 -16.40 -19.22
C CYS A 266 14.78 -16.39 -20.49
N THR A 267 14.41 -17.22 -21.47
CA THR A 267 14.97 -17.10 -22.82
C THR A 267 14.53 -15.78 -23.47
N SER A 268 15.33 -15.27 -24.42
CA SER A 268 15.01 -14.06 -25.19
C SER A 268 13.65 -14.15 -25.90
N ASP A 269 13.26 -15.34 -26.37
CA ASP A 269 11.95 -15.59 -26.97
C ASP A 269 10.81 -15.36 -25.95
N LEU A 270 10.97 -15.87 -24.72
CA LEU A 270 9.98 -15.68 -23.66
C LEU A 270 9.89 -14.21 -23.25
N LEU A 271 11.03 -13.52 -23.10
CA LEU A 271 11.07 -12.09 -22.78
C LEU A 271 10.35 -11.27 -23.87
N SER A 272 10.64 -11.53 -25.14
CA SER A 272 10.00 -10.84 -26.28
C SER A 272 8.49 -11.06 -26.29
N TRP A 273 8.04 -12.30 -26.10
CA TRP A 273 6.62 -12.62 -26.07
C TRP A 273 5.89 -11.94 -24.91
N LEU A 274 6.50 -11.88 -23.71
CA LEU A 274 5.95 -11.19 -22.56
C LEU A 274 5.85 -9.67 -22.80
N GLY A 275 6.87 -9.07 -23.43
CA GLY A 275 6.85 -7.66 -23.82
C GLY A 275 5.76 -7.34 -24.85
N ASP A 276 5.63 -8.15 -25.90
CA ASP A 276 4.56 -8.01 -26.90
C ASP A 276 3.17 -8.15 -26.28
N LEU A 277 3.00 -9.13 -25.38
CA LEU A 277 1.75 -9.33 -24.65
C LEU A 277 1.40 -8.11 -23.77
N SER A 278 2.41 -7.54 -23.11
CA SER A 278 2.24 -6.36 -22.27
C SER A 278 1.83 -5.13 -23.09
N GLU A 279 2.44 -4.94 -24.25
CA GLU A 279 2.11 -3.86 -25.19
C GLU A 279 0.70 -4.04 -25.78
N GLU A 280 0.35 -5.25 -26.23
CA GLU A 280 -0.97 -5.57 -26.81
C GLU A 280 -2.12 -5.30 -25.82
N LYS A 281 -1.90 -5.63 -24.54
CA LYS A 281 -2.95 -5.59 -23.50
C LYS A 281 -2.80 -4.45 -22.49
N ASP A 282 -1.83 -3.55 -22.71
CA ASP A 282 -1.48 -2.42 -21.84
C ASP A 282 -1.29 -2.82 -20.35
N LEU A 283 -0.54 -3.90 -20.14
CA LEU A 283 -0.31 -4.49 -18.82
C LEU A 283 0.88 -3.86 -18.11
N HIS A 284 0.85 -3.94 -16.78
CA HIS A 284 2.04 -3.70 -15.95
C HIS A 284 3.07 -4.81 -16.14
N ILE A 285 4.33 -4.49 -15.83
CA ILE A 285 5.46 -5.43 -15.79
C ILE A 285 6.16 -5.29 -14.44
N GLN A 286 6.61 -6.41 -13.84
CA GLN A 286 7.53 -6.39 -12.71
C GLN A 286 8.66 -7.40 -12.91
N THR A 287 9.87 -7.02 -12.53
CA THR A 287 11.05 -7.91 -12.58
C THR A 287 12.16 -7.40 -11.65
N HIS A 288 13.22 -8.20 -11.49
CA HIS A 288 14.41 -7.81 -10.72
C HIS A 288 15.47 -7.21 -11.66
N ILE A 289 16.25 -6.26 -11.16
CA ILE A 289 17.36 -5.69 -11.93
C ILE A 289 18.53 -5.28 -11.03
N SER A 290 19.75 -5.60 -11.48
CA SER A 290 21.01 -5.10 -10.92
C SER A 290 21.05 -5.15 -9.39
N GLU A 291 20.65 -6.28 -8.83
CA GLU A 291 20.57 -6.49 -7.40
C GLU A 291 21.95 -6.86 -6.85
N ASN A 292 22.63 -7.81 -7.50
CA ASN A 292 23.88 -8.37 -7.01
C ASN A 292 24.96 -8.38 -8.12
N VAL A 293 26.24 -8.29 -7.73
CA VAL A 293 27.35 -8.19 -8.69
C VAL A 293 27.52 -9.47 -9.50
N GLU A 294 27.38 -10.64 -8.87
CA GLU A 294 27.45 -11.93 -9.56
C GLU A 294 26.27 -12.13 -10.53
N GLU A 295 25.08 -11.66 -10.18
CA GLU A 295 23.91 -11.63 -11.07
C GLU A 295 24.19 -10.79 -12.34
N ILE A 296 24.75 -9.59 -12.20
CA ILE A 296 25.02 -8.69 -13.33
C ILE A 296 26.03 -9.31 -14.30
N GLU A 297 27.11 -9.90 -13.77
CA GLU A 297 28.10 -10.61 -14.60
C GLU A 297 27.50 -11.85 -15.27
N TRP A 298 26.50 -12.48 -14.67
CA TRP A 298 25.79 -13.59 -15.28
C TRP A 298 24.91 -13.14 -16.44
N VAL A 299 24.12 -12.06 -16.25
CA VAL A 299 23.30 -11.46 -17.31
C VAL A 299 24.14 -11.09 -18.52
N LYS A 300 25.30 -10.46 -18.30
CA LYS A 300 26.22 -10.09 -19.39
C LYS A 300 26.72 -11.30 -20.21
N LYS A 301 26.84 -12.48 -19.59
CA LYS A 301 27.22 -13.72 -20.29
C LYS A 301 26.06 -14.34 -21.06
N LEU A 302 24.85 -14.23 -20.54
CA LEU A 302 23.64 -14.80 -21.15
C LEU A 302 23.11 -13.95 -22.32
N PHE A 303 23.25 -12.62 -22.23
CA PHE A 303 22.77 -11.66 -23.22
C PHE A 303 23.92 -10.76 -23.73
N PRO A 304 24.95 -11.33 -24.39
CA PRO A 304 26.12 -10.58 -24.84
C PRO A 304 25.82 -9.53 -25.92
N GLU A 305 24.66 -9.62 -26.58
CA GLU A 305 24.15 -8.68 -27.57
C GLU A 305 23.61 -7.38 -26.95
N SER A 306 23.10 -7.44 -25.71
CA SER A 306 22.55 -6.30 -25.01
C SER A 306 23.66 -5.52 -24.31
N LYS A 307 23.57 -4.18 -24.35
CA LYS A 307 24.61 -3.29 -23.82
C LYS A 307 24.86 -3.44 -22.31
N ASN A 308 23.80 -3.64 -21.54
CA ASN A 308 23.78 -3.77 -20.08
C ASN A 308 22.46 -4.44 -19.64
N TYR A 309 22.25 -4.62 -18.33
CA TYR A 309 21.09 -5.34 -17.82
C TYR A 309 19.78 -4.62 -18.18
N ALA A 310 19.69 -3.31 -17.99
CA ALA A 310 18.48 -2.57 -18.39
C ALA A 310 18.19 -2.69 -19.91
N ALA A 311 19.23 -2.73 -20.75
CA ALA A 311 19.07 -2.90 -22.20
C ALA A 311 18.45 -4.26 -22.57
N VAL A 312 18.73 -5.34 -21.82
CA VAL A 312 18.07 -6.64 -22.04
C VAL A 312 16.55 -6.49 -21.99
N TYR A 313 16.05 -5.80 -20.97
CA TYR A 313 14.61 -5.58 -20.85
C TYR A 313 14.09 -4.62 -21.92
N ASP A 314 14.86 -3.60 -22.31
CA ASP A 314 14.44 -2.66 -23.35
C ASP A 314 14.35 -3.29 -24.75
N ASP A 315 15.34 -4.12 -25.11
CA ASP A 315 15.41 -4.87 -26.37
C ASP A 315 14.17 -5.79 -26.53
N HIS A 316 13.57 -6.21 -25.41
CA HIS A 316 12.38 -7.04 -25.33
C HIS A 316 11.09 -6.27 -24.97
N LYS A 317 11.07 -4.93 -25.06
CA LYS A 317 9.90 -4.07 -24.74
C LYS A 317 9.38 -4.19 -23.30
N LEU A 318 10.21 -4.68 -22.38
CA LEU A 318 9.88 -4.86 -20.98
C LEU A 318 10.21 -3.63 -20.12
N LEU A 319 10.73 -2.54 -20.70
CA LEU A 319 10.83 -1.24 -20.05
C LEU A 319 9.78 -0.27 -20.59
N THR A 320 8.77 -0.02 -19.75
CA THR A 320 7.63 0.87 -20.04
C THR A 320 7.35 1.78 -18.85
N SER A 321 6.38 2.68 -19.00
CA SER A 321 5.89 3.51 -17.90
C SER A 321 5.12 2.73 -16.81
N LYS A 322 4.75 1.47 -17.09
CA LYS A 322 4.10 0.55 -16.13
C LYS A 322 5.04 -0.57 -15.66
N THR A 323 6.35 -0.38 -15.81
CA THR A 323 7.37 -1.35 -15.38
C THR A 323 7.88 -1.02 -13.99
N VAL A 324 7.89 -2.02 -13.12
CA VAL A 324 8.43 -1.97 -11.75
C VAL A 324 9.72 -2.78 -11.68
N LEU A 325 10.81 -2.11 -11.36
CA LEU A 325 12.14 -2.68 -11.27
C LEU A 325 12.57 -2.83 -9.81
N ALA A 326 12.62 -4.07 -9.30
CA ALA A 326 13.04 -4.33 -7.94
C ALA A 326 14.57 -4.16 -7.77
N HIS A 327 14.96 -3.66 -6.60
CA HIS A 327 16.34 -3.45 -6.13
C HIS A 327 17.06 -2.25 -6.77
N ALA A 328 17.47 -2.37 -8.03
CA ALA A 328 18.18 -1.32 -8.77
C ALA A 328 19.41 -0.75 -8.03
N ILE A 329 20.20 -1.61 -7.38
CA ILE A 329 21.30 -1.21 -6.51
C ILE A 329 22.50 -0.75 -7.34
N HIS A 330 22.91 -1.58 -8.30
CA HIS A 330 24.15 -1.42 -9.04
C HIS A 330 23.94 -0.83 -10.44
N LEU A 331 22.84 -0.10 -10.66
CA LEU A 331 22.60 0.58 -11.92
C LEU A 331 23.77 1.51 -12.27
N ASN A 332 24.21 1.47 -13.53
CA ASN A 332 25.12 2.48 -14.06
C ASN A 332 24.36 3.71 -14.62
N GLU A 333 25.11 4.74 -15.02
CA GLU A 333 24.54 5.99 -15.54
C GLU A 333 23.71 5.80 -16.83
N ASP A 334 24.10 4.87 -17.70
CA ASP A 334 23.36 4.60 -18.93
C ASP A 334 22.05 3.86 -18.65
N GLU A 335 22.05 2.92 -17.71
CA GLU A 335 20.85 2.23 -17.24
C GLU A 335 19.86 3.21 -16.58
N LYS A 336 20.35 4.11 -15.72
CA LYS A 336 19.51 5.16 -15.13
C LYS A 336 18.87 6.06 -16.18
N LYS A 337 19.64 6.51 -17.18
CA LYS A 337 19.11 7.33 -18.29
C LYS A 337 18.03 6.58 -19.07
N LEU A 338 18.25 5.28 -19.32
CA LEU A 338 17.28 4.45 -20.02
C LEU A 338 15.99 4.26 -19.21
N ILE A 339 16.10 3.93 -17.92
CA ILE A 339 14.97 3.79 -17.00
C ILE A 339 14.15 5.08 -16.94
N LYS A 340 14.83 6.24 -16.84
CA LYS A 340 14.19 7.56 -16.89
C LYS A 340 13.47 7.81 -18.21
N LEU A 341 14.12 7.50 -19.34
CA LEU A 341 13.54 7.68 -20.68
C LEU A 341 12.27 6.84 -20.85
N LYS A 342 12.28 5.60 -20.36
CA LYS A 342 11.15 4.66 -20.41
C LYS A 342 10.11 4.90 -19.31
N LYS A 343 10.40 5.79 -18.37
CA LYS A 343 9.58 6.14 -17.21
C LYS A 343 9.25 4.94 -16.31
N SER A 344 10.15 3.96 -16.25
CA SER A 344 9.98 2.79 -15.37
C SER A 344 10.21 3.20 -13.91
N GLY A 345 9.46 2.59 -13.00
CA GLY A 345 9.57 2.80 -11.56
C GLY A 345 10.56 1.85 -10.90
N VAL A 346 11.13 2.25 -9.77
CA VAL A 346 12.04 1.43 -8.97
C VAL A 346 11.41 1.07 -7.63
N SER A 347 11.39 -0.22 -7.30
CA SER A 347 11.04 -0.72 -5.97
C SER A 347 12.29 -0.89 -5.11
N HIS A 348 12.50 0.04 -4.18
CA HIS A 348 13.61 -0.03 -3.24
C HIS A 348 13.30 -1.02 -2.11
N CYS A 349 14.11 -2.07 -2.00
CA CYS A 349 13.93 -3.18 -1.06
C CYS A 349 15.03 -3.22 0.03
N PRO A 350 15.17 -2.19 0.89
CA PRO A 350 16.32 -2.00 1.78
C PRO A 350 16.57 -3.14 2.77
N ILE A 351 15.51 -3.79 3.26
CA ILE A 351 15.64 -4.91 4.21
C ILE A 351 16.31 -6.09 3.52
N SER A 352 15.82 -6.46 2.33
CA SER A 352 16.41 -7.53 1.53
C SER A 352 17.85 -7.21 1.15
N ASN A 353 18.05 -6.05 0.54
CA ASN A 353 19.37 -5.61 0.08
C ASN A 353 20.45 -5.70 1.17
N SER A 354 20.08 -5.38 2.42
CA SER A 354 20.97 -5.48 3.58
C SER A 354 21.11 -6.92 4.09
N SER A 355 20.01 -7.68 4.16
CA SER A 355 19.98 -9.03 4.74
C SER A 355 20.80 -10.04 3.95
N ILE A 356 20.78 -9.95 2.62
CA ILE A 356 21.52 -10.84 1.72
C ILE A 356 22.79 -10.21 1.13
N THR A 357 23.23 -9.09 1.70
CA THR A 357 24.49 -8.39 1.33
C THR A 357 24.54 -7.97 -0.15
N SER A 358 23.41 -7.60 -0.72
CA SER A 358 23.31 -7.14 -2.12
C SER A 358 23.92 -5.75 -2.32
N GLY A 359 23.68 -4.82 -1.38
CA GLY A 359 24.29 -3.49 -1.37
C GLY A 359 23.37 -2.36 -0.92
N GLU A 360 23.78 -1.12 -1.19
CA GLU A 360 23.08 0.11 -0.76
C GLU A 360 22.53 0.84 -1.99
N ALA A 361 21.21 0.80 -2.20
CA ALA A 361 20.60 1.48 -3.35
C ALA A 361 20.74 3.00 -3.21
N ARG A 362 21.14 3.67 -4.30
CA ARG A 362 21.35 5.13 -4.34
C ARG A 362 20.05 5.89 -4.59
N VAL A 363 19.12 5.83 -3.64
CA VAL A 363 17.75 6.35 -3.81
C VAL A 363 17.73 7.85 -4.15
N ARG A 364 18.48 8.70 -3.44
CA ARG A 364 18.54 10.14 -3.75
C ARG A 364 19.02 10.38 -5.18
N TRP A 365 20.04 9.65 -5.64
CA TRP A 365 20.56 9.76 -7.01
C TRP A 365 19.51 9.40 -8.07
N LEU A 366 18.55 8.51 -7.78
CA LEU A 366 17.42 8.23 -8.66
C LEU A 366 16.37 9.36 -8.62
N LEU A 367 16.02 9.80 -7.41
CA LEU A 367 15.02 10.86 -7.17
C LEU A 367 15.42 12.21 -7.77
N ASP A 368 16.70 12.59 -7.67
CA ASP A 368 17.24 13.83 -8.24
C ASP A 368 17.08 13.89 -9.77
N ASP A 369 16.89 12.73 -10.40
CA ASP A 369 16.63 12.58 -11.83
C ASP A 369 15.15 12.37 -12.19
N SER A 370 14.26 12.52 -11.21
CA SER A 370 12.81 12.32 -11.36
C SER A 370 12.41 10.90 -11.75
N ILE A 371 13.19 9.90 -11.38
CA ILE A 371 12.77 8.49 -11.46
C ILE A 371 11.85 8.22 -10.28
N ASN A 372 10.69 7.61 -10.55
CA ASN A 372 9.76 7.21 -9.50
C ASN A 372 10.38 6.09 -8.66
N VAL A 373 10.43 6.28 -7.35
CA VAL A 373 10.89 5.27 -6.39
C VAL A 373 9.80 5.02 -5.36
N GLY A 374 9.55 3.75 -5.08
CA GLY A 374 8.67 3.25 -4.03
C GLY A 374 9.39 2.28 -3.12
N LEU A 375 8.69 1.74 -2.12
CA LEU A 375 9.25 0.75 -1.21
C LEU A 375 8.69 -0.64 -1.49
N GLY A 376 9.56 -1.65 -1.41
CA GLY A 376 9.20 -3.07 -1.49
C GLY A 376 9.65 -3.79 -0.22
N THR A 377 8.82 -4.67 0.33
CA THR A 377 9.25 -5.51 1.46
C THR A 377 10.21 -6.61 1.02
N ASP A 378 10.04 -7.09 -0.22
CA ASP A 378 10.76 -8.21 -0.80
C ASP A 378 10.78 -9.44 0.13
N VAL A 379 9.63 -9.78 0.71
CA VAL A 379 9.51 -11.04 1.43
C VAL A 379 9.90 -12.18 0.47
N SER A 380 10.84 -13.07 0.77
CA SER A 380 11.53 -13.27 2.07
C SER A 380 13.03 -12.93 2.09
N GLY A 381 13.57 -12.33 1.03
CA GLY A 381 14.90 -11.71 1.08
C GLY A 381 14.93 -10.64 2.17
N GLY A 382 13.87 -9.84 2.24
CA GLY A 382 13.49 -9.04 3.39
C GLY A 382 12.66 -9.84 4.40
N PHE A 383 13.02 -9.77 5.68
CA PHE A 383 12.36 -10.56 6.73
C PHE A 383 11.02 -9.97 7.23
N ALA A 384 10.71 -8.70 6.93
CA ALA A 384 9.59 -7.98 7.52
C ALA A 384 8.46 -7.72 6.50
N PRO A 385 7.23 -8.23 6.73
CA PRO A 385 6.06 -7.95 5.88
C PRO A 385 5.40 -6.60 6.23
N SER A 386 6.21 -5.54 6.38
CA SER A 386 5.77 -4.24 6.89
C SER A 386 6.48 -3.10 6.18
N ILE A 387 5.72 -2.29 5.43
CA ILE A 387 6.27 -1.11 4.75
C ILE A 387 6.77 -0.06 5.74
N LEU A 388 6.18 0.05 6.93
CA LEU A 388 6.70 0.92 8.00
C LEU A 388 8.12 0.51 8.42
N SER A 389 8.36 -0.81 8.54
CA SER A 389 9.71 -1.35 8.76
C SER A 389 10.64 -1.08 7.57
N THR A 390 10.15 -1.25 6.34
CA THR A 390 10.92 -0.96 5.13
C THR A 390 11.32 0.51 5.06
N ALA A 391 10.43 1.45 5.40
CA ALA A 391 10.70 2.88 5.43
C ALA A 391 11.81 3.23 6.44
N ARG A 392 11.80 2.61 7.63
CA ARG A 392 12.91 2.74 8.60
C ARG A 392 14.24 2.30 7.99
N HIS A 393 14.26 1.16 7.30
CA HIS A 393 15.50 0.65 6.71
C HIS A 393 15.96 1.48 5.51
N ALA A 394 15.06 1.99 4.66
CA ALA A 394 15.42 2.92 3.58
C ALA A 394 16.12 4.16 4.15
N LEU A 395 15.58 4.71 5.24
CA LEU A 395 16.13 5.86 5.95
C LEU A 395 17.54 5.55 6.51
N LEU A 396 17.77 4.37 7.06
CA LEU A 396 19.08 3.95 7.56
C LEU A 396 20.08 3.68 6.45
N VAL A 397 19.69 2.95 5.39
CA VAL A 397 20.54 2.69 4.21
C VAL A 397 21.03 4.00 3.59
N SER A 398 20.16 5.01 3.48
CA SER A 398 20.55 6.33 3.00
C SER A 398 21.64 7.01 3.87
N ARG A 399 21.61 6.80 5.18
CA ARG A 399 22.63 7.30 6.12
C ARG A 399 23.94 6.53 5.99
N HIS A 400 23.88 5.22 5.83
CA HIS A 400 25.08 4.40 5.57
C HIS A 400 25.77 4.84 4.27
N LEU A 401 25.00 5.13 3.22
CA LEU A 401 25.53 5.68 1.99
C LEU A 401 26.20 7.05 2.24
N ALA A 402 25.50 7.97 2.93
CA ALA A 402 26.04 9.28 3.27
C ALA A 402 27.34 9.22 4.11
N MET A 403 27.50 8.21 4.99
CA MET A 403 28.73 7.97 5.74
C MET A 403 29.91 7.60 4.83
N LYS A 404 29.65 6.95 3.69
CA LYS A 404 30.68 6.53 2.73
C LYS A 404 30.98 7.60 1.69
N THR A 405 29.94 8.28 1.19
CA THR A 405 30.06 9.30 0.14
C THR A 405 30.43 10.68 0.71
N PHE A 406 30.25 10.89 2.01
CA PHE A 406 30.34 12.18 2.70
C PHE A 406 29.38 13.24 2.13
N LYS A 407 28.27 12.82 1.51
CA LYS A 407 27.24 13.71 0.95
C LYS A 407 25.99 13.69 1.82
N GLU A 408 25.70 14.81 2.46
CA GLU A 408 24.48 14.98 3.27
C GLU A 408 23.19 14.79 2.45
N ASN A 409 23.21 15.18 1.17
CA ASN A 409 22.04 15.04 0.28
C ASN A 409 21.59 13.59 0.10
N ASP A 410 22.51 12.60 0.24
CA ASP A 410 22.17 11.19 0.10
C ASP A 410 21.17 10.72 1.18
N LYS A 411 21.05 11.44 2.30
CA LYS A 411 20.15 11.10 3.41
C LYS A 411 18.70 11.33 2.99
N LEU A 412 17.86 10.36 3.33
CA LEU A 412 16.41 10.47 3.30
C LEU A 412 15.89 10.93 4.67
N THR A 413 14.95 11.86 4.64
CA THR A 413 14.20 12.36 5.79
C THR A 413 13.02 11.43 6.13
N VAL A 414 12.31 11.75 7.22
CA VAL A 414 11.07 11.04 7.61
C VAL A 414 9.98 11.23 6.55
N SER A 415 9.79 12.46 6.08
CA SER A 415 8.81 12.77 5.03
C SER A 415 9.17 12.09 3.71
N ASP A 416 10.46 12.03 3.33
CA ASP A 416 10.91 11.30 2.13
C ASP A 416 10.46 9.83 2.19
N VAL A 417 10.79 9.08 3.26
CA VAL A 417 10.48 7.64 3.28
C VAL A 417 8.99 7.33 3.45
N LEU A 418 8.23 8.22 4.08
CA LEU A 418 6.76 8.12 4.14
C LEU A 418 6.11 8.42 2.77
N TYR A 419 6.69 9.35 2.00
CA TYR A 419 6.32 9.57 0.60
C TYR A 419 6.60 8.31 -0.24
N LEU A 420 7.80 7.73 -0.15
CA LEU A 420 8.13 6.50 -0.87
C LEU A 420 7.20 5.32 -0.49
N ALA A 421 6.76 5.27 0.77
CA ALA A 421 5.83 4.26 1.30
C ALA A 421 4.38 4.41 0.81
N THR A 422 4.02 5.57 0.24
CA THR A 422 2.64 5.93 -0.14
C THR A 422 2.60 6.43 -1.59
N LEU A 423 2.60 7.74 -1.83
CA LEU A 423 2.50 8.34 -3.16
C LEU A 423 3.64 7.97 -4.10
N GLY A 424 4.87 7.82 -3.59
CA GLY A 424 6.01 7.31 -4.37
C GLY A 424 5.78 5.88 -4.87
N GLY A 425 5.27 5.01 -3.99
CA GLY A 425 4.85 3.65 -4.38
C GLY A 425 3.69 3.65 -5.37
N ALA A 426 2.69 4.50 -5.17
CA ALA A 426 1.57 4.64 -6.11
C ALA A 426 2.05 5.06 -7.51
N LYS A 427 3.01 6.01 -7.60
CA LYS A 427 3.63 6.42 -8.87
C LYS A 427 4.43 5.31 -9.54
N VAL A 428 5.12 4.46 -8.76
CA VAL A 428 5.83 3.29 -9.30
C VAL A 428 4.86 2.28 -9.92
N LEU A 429 3.67 2.13 -9.34
CA LEU A 429 2.62 1.23 -9.86
C LEU A 429 1.70 1.91 -10.89
N SER A 430 1.95 3.17 -11.27
CA SER A 430 1.04 3.97 -12.14
C SER A 430 -0.39 4.06 -11.59
N LEU A 431 -0.54 4.19 -10.27
CA LEU A 431 -1.81 4.30 -9.55
C LEU A 431 -1.93 5.64 -8.78
N GLU A 432 -1.05 6.60 -9.04
CA GLU A 432 -1.00 7.88 -8.32
C GLU A 432 -2.26 8.72 -8.49
N GLU A 433 -2.98 8.59 -9.61
CA GLU A 433 -4.27 9.26 -9.83
C GLU A 433 -5.40 8.63 -9.00
N LEU A 434 -5.17 7.43 -8.46
CA LEU A 434 -6.16 6.66 -7.71
C LEU A 434 -5.91 6.67 -6.21
N ILE A 435 -4.65 6.60 -5.77
CA ILE A 435 -4.25 6.41 -4.37
C ILE A 435 -2.95 7.16 -4.03
N GLY A 436 -2.48 7.03 -2.78
CA GLY A 436 -1.14 7.44 -2.34
C GLY A 436 -1.12 8.71 -1.49
N ASP A 437 -2.14 9.55 -1.60
CA ASP A 437 -2.37 10.70 -0.73
C ASP A 437 -3.90 10.95 -0.58
N PHE A 438 -4.26 12.09 -0.01
CA PHE A 438 -5.67 12.48 0.18
C PHE A 438 -5.99 13.65 -0.73
N GLN A 439 -6.63 13.35 -1.84
CA GLN A 439 -7.13 14.34 -2.79
C GLN A 439 -8.54 13.95 -3.24
N VAL A 440 -9.38 14.96 -3.54
CA VAL A 440 -10.70 14.74 -4.13
C VAL A 440 -10.55 13.98 -5.45
N GLY A 441 -11.37 12.95 -5.65
CA GLY A 441 -11.31 12.05 -6.81
C GLY A 441 -10.54 10.75 -6.56
N LYS A 442 -9.65 10.70 -5.56
CA LYS A 442 -8.91 9.47 -5.20
C LYS A 442 -9.75 8.52 -4.36
N LYS A 443 -9.37 7.25 -4.30
CA LYS A 443 -10.00 6.26 -3.42
C LYS A 443 -9.53 6.44 -1.99
N TRP A 444 -10.42 6.14 -1.04
CA TRP A 444 -10.10 6.09 0.38
C TRP A 444 -9.37 4.80 0.74
N ASP A 445 -8.10 4.74 0.35
CA ASP A 445 -7.11 3.75 0.80
C ASP A 445 -6.35 4.36 1.98
N CYS A 446 -6.70 3.96 3.20
CA CYS A 446 -6.37 4.70 4.42
C CYS A 446 -6.13 3.75 5.60
N GLN A 447 -5.29 4.17 6.54
CA GLN A 447 -5.11 3.53 7.83
C GLN A 447 -5.35 4.54 8.96
N LEU A 448 -6.04 4.10 10.01
CA LEU A 448 -6.16 4.83 11.26
C LEU A 448 -5.02 4.36 12.18
N VAL A 449 -4.07 5.25 12.40
CA VAL A 449 -2.97 5.04 13.33
C VAL A 449 -3.39 5.56 14.70
N ASN A 450 -3.24 4.75 15.74
CA ASN A 450 -3.40 5.14 17.13
C ASN A 450 -2.10 4.84 17.89
N LEU A 451 -1.47 5.89 18.41
CA LEU A 451 -0.17 5.81 19.08
C LEU A 451 -0.28 5.30 20.52
N ARG A 452 -1.47 5.24 21.10
CA ARG A 452 -1.73 4.69 22.45
C ARG A 452 -2.54 3.40 22.42
N GLU A 453 -2.43 2.63 21.34
CA GLU A 453 -2.95 1.27 21.31
C GLU A 453 -2.36 0.40 22.40
N ARG A 454 -3.09 -0.65 22.77
CA ARG A 454 -2.63 -1.63 23.76
C ARG A 454 -1.27 -2.19 23.34
N ASP A 455 -0.35 -2.25 24.31
CA ASP A 455 1.02 -2.73 24.12
C ASP A 455 1.83 -1.96 23.06
N SER A 456 1.43 -0.72 22.72
CA SER A 456 2.21 0.13 21.81
C SER A 456 3.64 0.32 22.31
N GLN A 457 4.59 0.41 21.39
CA GLN A 457 5.99 0.78 21.68
C GLN A 457 6.22 2.29 21.54
N VAL A 458 5.17 3.05 21.23
CA VAL A 458 5.24 4.50 21.08
C VAL A 458 4.78 5.15 22.38
N ASP A 459 5.73 5.57 23.20
CA ASP A 459 5.44 6.35 24.40
C ASP A 459 5.33 7.85 24.08
N ILE A 460 4.25 8.46 24.56
CA ILE A 460 3.95 9.89 24.42
C ILE A 460 3.61 10.46 25.79
N PHE A 461 4.33 11.52 26.17
CA PHE A 461 4.03 12.28 27.37
C PHE A 461 3.12 13.47 27.01
N SER A 462 2.25 13.86 27.93
CA SER A 462 1.25 14.92 27.68
C SER A 462 1.87 16.19 27.10
N TRP A 463 2.97 16.68 27.66
CA TRP A 463 3.70 17.88 27.22
C TRP A 463 4.32 17.79 25.81
N GLN A 464 4.36 16.60 25.20
CA GLN A 464 4.81 16.39 23.82
C GLN A 464 3.69 16.54 22.79
N LEU A 465 2.45 16.61 23.26
CA LEU A 465 1.31 16.85 22.37
C LEU A 465 1.28 18.32 21.97
N PRO A 466 0.78 18.63 20.76
CA PRO A 466 0.41 19.99 20.40
C PRO A 466 -0.51 20.64 21.43
N GLU A 467 -0.34 21.94 21.67
CA GLU A 467 -1.06 22.69 22.71
C GLU A 467 -2.57 22.69 22.48
N TYR A 468 -3.03 22.66 21.23
CA TYR A 468 -4.45 22.57 20.92
C TYR A 468 -5.11 21.27 21.46
N PHE A 469 -4.33 20.24 21.79
CA PHE A 469 -4.81 19.04 22.48
C PHE A 469 -4.75 19.16 24.01
N HIS A 470 -3.88 19.99 24.58
CA HIS A 470 -3.79 20.19 26.04
C HIS A 470 -5.11 20.75 26.61
N ASN A 471 -5.73 21.68 25.90
CA ASN A 471 -7.03 22.25 26.30
C ASN A 471 -8.18 21.23 26.21
N LYS A 472 -8.09 20.22 25.32
CA LYS A 472 -9.05 19.11 25.24
C LYS A 472 -8.87 18.11 26.39
N LEU A 473 -7.63 17.71 26.68
CA LEU A 473 -7.31 16.80 27.79
C LEU A 473 -7.67 17.40 29.16
N ALA A 474 -7.49 18.70 29.35
CA ALA A 474 -7.90 19.38 30.59
C ALA A 474 -9.43 19.41 30.80
N LYS A 475 -10.23 19.37 29.73
CA LYS A 475 -11.71 19.26 29.82
C LYS A 475 -12.13 17.84 30.23
N GLU A 476 -11.45 16.79 29.74
CA GLU A 476 -11.72 15.39 30.11
C GLU A 476 -11.34 15.10 31.57
N ILE A 477 -10.18 15.58 32.04
CA ILE A 477 -9.75 15.42 33.44
C ILE A 477 -10.75 16.09 34.40
N ASN A 478 -11.26 17.28 34.07
CA ASN A 478 -12.27 17.98 34.90
C ASN A 478 -13.64 17.30 34.90
N GLN A 479 -13.99 16.54 33.85
CA GLN A 479 -15.22 15.74 33.81
C GLN A 479 -15.07 14.45 34.63
N ASP A 480 -13.88 13.82 34.59
CA ASP A 480 -13.55 12.64 35.39
C ASP A 480 -13.35 12.98 36.88
N GLU A 481 -12.83 14.15 37.24
CA GLU A 481 -12.74 14.63 38.64
C GLU A 481 -14.12 14.82 39.28
N LYS A 482 -15.15 15.20 38.50
CA LYS A 482 -16.55 15.20 38.98
C LYS A 482 -17.15 13.80 39.11
N ALA A 483 -16.53 12.78 38.51
CA ALA A 483 -16.98 11.39 38.56
C ALA A 483 -16.18 10.50 39.53
N LYS A 484 -15.00 10.95 40.00
CA LYS A 484 -14.13 10.18 40.90
C LYS A 484 -13.54 11.03 42.02
N ASP A 485 -14.27 11.12 43.13
CA ASP A 485 -13.63 11.26 44.43
C ASP A 485 -12.78 10.01 44.69
N LYS A 486 -11.45 10.22 44.77
CA LYS A 486 -10.34 9.26 44.99
C LYS A 486 -9.66 8.73 43.72
N ILE A 487 -8.67 9.48 43.24
CA ILE A 487 -7.31 8.99 42.95
C ILE A 487 -6.36 10.19 43.13
N ASP A 488 -5.22 9.94 43.80
CA ASP A 488 -4.16 10.91 44.08
C ASP A 488 -3.42 11.22 42.77
N LEU A 489 -3.69 12.40 42.17
CA LEU A 489 -2.99 12.90 40.99
C LEU A 489 -1.83 13.81 41.42
N SER A 490 -0.62 13.48 40.93
CA SER A 490 0.63 14.14 41.28
C SER A 490 0.61 15.67 41.08
N ASP A 491 1.31 16.39 41.94
CA ASP A 491 1.33 17.86 42.09
C ASP A 491 1.51 18.69 40.80
N ASN A 492 2.08 18.11 39.74
CA ASN A 492 2.24 18.78 38.44
C ASN A 492 0.91 19.08 37.72
N LEU A 493 -0.14 18.29 37.96
CA LEU A 493 -1.46 18.48 37.31
C LEU A 493 -2.27 19.61 37.96
N ARG A 494 -2.12 19.81 39.28
CA ARG A 494 -2.78 20.91 40.01
C ARG A 494 -2.25 22.29 39.63
N PHE A 495 -0.98 22.37 39.24
CA PHE A 495 -0.37 23.65 38.82
C PHE A 495 -1.00 24.20 37.53
N MET A 496 -1.45 23.33 36.62
CA MET A 496 -2.03 23.73 35.33
C MET A 496 -3.49 24.21 35.44
N ALA A 497 -4.27 23.68 36.38
CA ALA A 497 -5.66 24.07 36.58
C ALA A 497 -5.81 25.53 37.06
N ASN A 498 -4.84 26.03 37.85
CA ASN A 498 -4.91 27.36 38.47
C ASN A 498 -4.56 28.54 37.54
N GLN A 499 -4.13 28.31 36.28
CA GLN A 499 -3.80 29.40 35.36
C GLN A 499 -4.92 29.78 34.37
N ASN A 500 -6.06 29.08 34.36
CA ASN A 500 -7.00 29.11 33.22
C ASN A 500 -8.27 29.96 33.36
N GLU A 501 -8.47 30.72 34.45
CA GLU A 501 -9.67 31.58 34.56
C GLU A 501 -9.70 32.78 33.60
N GLN A 502 -8.59 33.13 32.93
CA GLN A 502 -8.53 34.23 31.96
C GLN A 502 -8.40 33.80 30.48
N GLY A 503 -8.35 32.50 30.18
CA GLY A 503 -8.13 31.97 28.82
C GLY A 503 -9.38 31.87 27.93
N LEU A 504 -10.57 32.01 28.52
CA LEU A 504 -11.87 31.76 27.87
C LEU A 504 -12.22 32.71 26.70
N LEU A 505 -11.56 33.87 26.60
CA LEU A 505 -11.80 34.83 25.51
C LEU A 505 -10.79 34.74 24.35
N LYS A 506 -9.83 33.80 24.41
CA LYS A 506 -8.84 33.54 23.35
C LYS A 506 -9.18 32.35 22.44
N GLU A 507 -10.30 31.67 22.69
CA GLU A 507 -10.76 30.49 21.94
C GLU A 507 -11.02 30.80 20.45
N GLU A 508 -11.41 32.03 20.11
CA GLU A 508 -11.62 32.48 18.72
C GLU A 508 -10.38 33.13 18.08
N ALA A 509 -9.41 33.59 18.88
CA ALA A 509 -8.30 34.42 18.38
C ALA A 509 -7.04 33.60 18.01
N LEU A 510 -6.82 32.42 18.59
CA LEU A 510 -5.67 31.57 18.24
C LEU A 510 -5.92 30.64 17.04
N LEU A 511 -7.18 30.36 16.71
CA LEU A 511 -7.57 29.62 15.49
C LEU A 511 -7.60 30.50 14.22
N GLN A 512 -7.35 31.81 14.35
CA GLN A 512 -7.48 32.81 13.27
C GLN A 512 -6.16 33.29 12.64
N LYS A 513 -5.19 32.39 12.45
CA LYS A 513 -4.16 32.59 11.42
C LYS A 513 -4.17 31.41 10.45
N ASN A 514 -4.98 31.55 9.40
CA ASN A 514 -4.87 30.83 8.13
C ASN A 514 -4.89 29.29 8.15
N GLY A 515 -5.42 28.63 9.20
CA GLY A 515 -5.56 27.17 9.18
C GLY A 515 -4.23 26.41 9.18
N GLU A 516 -3.13 27.08 9.53
CA GLU A 516 -1.84 26.48 9.79
C GLU A 516 -1.69 26.35 11.31
N LEU A 517 -1.25 25.17 11.78
CA LEU A 517 -0.77 25.05 13.15
C LEU A 517 0.40 26.02 13.35
N ASP A 518 0.53 26.58 14.56
CA ASP A 518 1.75 27.28 14.92
C ASP A 518 2.96 26.35 14.71
N LEU A 519 4.11 26.92 14.34
CA LEU A 519 5.34 26.19 14.01
C LEU A 519 5.73 25.18 15.08
N GLU A 520 5.51 25.52 16.36
CA GLU A 520 5.79 24.63 17.49
C GLU A 520 4.85 23.42 17.52
N ASP A 521 3.55 23.62 17.28
CA ASP A 521 2.55 22.55 17.27
C ASP A 521 2.71 21.62 16.07
N ASN A 522 3.04 22.19 14.91
CA ASN A 522 3.42 21.41 13.72
C ASN A 522 4.63 20.54 14.02
N LEU A 523 5.71 21.12 14.58
CA LEU A 523 6.92 20.38 14.92
C LEU A 523 6.65 19.28 15.97
N LYS A 524 5.81 19.55 16.98
CA LYS A 524 5.39 18.53 17.95
C LYS A 524 4.69 17.37 17.26
N PHE A 525 3.76 17.63 16.35
CA PHE A 525 3.04 16.57 15.63
C PHE A 525 3.97 15.81 14.65
N GLU A 526 4.85 16.49 13.92
CA GLU A 526 5.89 15.85 13.10
C GLU A 526 6.77 14.90 13.95
N ASN A 527 7.11 15.29 15.17
CA ASN A 527 7.84 14.43 16.10
C ASN A 527 7.02 13.19 16.54
N LEU A 528 5.70 13.29 16.66
CA LEU A 528 4.83 12.13 16.91
C LEU A 528 4.84 11.17 15.72
N ILE A 529 4.79 11.69 14.50
CA ILE A 529 4.88 10.90 13.28
C ILE A 529 6.26 10.24 13.17
N ALA A 530 7.33 10.95 13.50
CA ALA A 530 8.67 10.37 13.55
C ALA A 530 8.77 9.26 14.61
N LYS A 531 8.19 9.46 15.80
CA LYS A 531 8.10 8.42 16.84
C LYS A 531 7.36 7.18 16.34
N TRP A 532 6.27 7.36 15.60
CA TRP A 532 5.56 6.26 14.94
C TRP A 532 6.40 5.58 13.86
N LEU A 533 7.07 6.33 12.98
CA LEU A 533 7.97 5.75 11.98
C LEU A 533 9.03 4.88 12.64
N PHE A 534 9.68 5.36 13.70
CA PHE A 534 10.81 4.65 14.31
C PHE A 534 10.41 3.52 15.27
N ASN A 535 9.33 3.68 16.04
CA ASN A 535 8.97 2.73 17.09
C ASN A 535 7.62 2.05 16.85
N GLY A 536 6.82 2.54 15.91
CA GLY A 536 5.51 1.97 15.62
C GLY A 536 5.57 0.66 14.84
N ASP A 537 4.49 -0.12 14.95
CA ASP A 537 4.28 -1.36 14.22
C ASP A 537 2.79 -1.63 13.98
N ASP A 538 2.43 -2.86 13.63
CA ASP A 538 1.04 -3.26 13.35
C ASP A 538 0.09 -3.10 14.56
N ARG A 539 0.63 -3.00 15.79
CA ARG A 539 -0.18 -2.66 16.97
C ARG A 539 -0.72 -1.24 16.91
N ASN A 540 -0.08 -0.32 16.21
CA ASN A 540 -0.58 1.03 16.06
C ASN A 540 -1.68 1.17 15.01
N ASN A 541 -1.83 0.21 14.10
CA ASN A 541 -2.89 0.25 13.08
C ASN A 541 -4.19 -0.22 13.71
N ALA A 542 -5.08 0.72 14.04
CA ALA A 542 -6.38 0.40 14.62
C ALA A 542 -7.33 -0.14 13.54
N LYS A 543 -7.40 0.53 12.39
CA LYS A 543 -8.32 0.22 11.30
C LYS A 543 -7.65 0.49 9.94
N VAL A 544 -8.00 -0.29 8.93
CA VAL A 544 -7.52 -0.10 7.55
C VAL A 544 -8.68 -0.18 6.58
N TRP A 545 -8.71 0.77 5.66
CA TRP A 545 -9.67 0.85 4.58
C TRP A 545 -8.98 0.74 3.24
N THR A 546 -9.59 -0.02 2.33
CA THR A 546 -9.22 -0.07 0.92
C THR A 546 -10.46 0.22 0.10
N ASN A 547 -10.37 1.16 -0.82
CA ASN A 547 -11.47 1.61 -1.66
C ASN A 547 -12.71 1.97 -0.82
N GLY A 548 -12.52 2.70 0.30
CA GLY A 548 -13.56 3.09 1.25
C GLY A 548 -14.07 1.98 2.17
N ARG A 549 -13.71 0.71 1.94
CA ARG A 549 -14.21 -0.44 2.71
C ARG A 549 -13.28 -0.77 3.85
N LEU A 550 -13.84 -0.97 5.04
CA LEU A 550 -13.07 -1.39 6.21
C LEU A 550 -12.63 -2.86 6.03
N VAL A 551 -11.35 -3.07 5.75
CA VAL A 551 -10.76 -4.39 5.46
C VAL A 551 -10.02 -5.00 6.64
N PHE A 552 -9.64 -4.18 7.61
CA PHE A 552 -9.09 -4.60 8.88
C PHE A 552 -9.61 -3.70 10.00
N ASP A 553 -10.02 -4.31 11.11
CA ASP A 553 -10.49 -3.63 12.32
C ASP A 553 -9.95 -4.41 13.53
N LYS A 554 -9.01 -3.82 14.28
CA LYS A 554 -8.35 -4.47 15.41
C LYS A 554 -9.36 -4.90 16.48
N GLU A 555 -10.37 -4.07 16.75
CA GLU A 555 -11.41 -4.32 17.76
C GLU A 555 -12.27 -5.56 17.45
N LYS A 556 -12.27 -6.04 16.19
CA LYS A 556 -13.00 -7.25 15.77
C LYS A 556 -12.13 -8.50 15.73
N GLN A 557 -10.82 -8.37 15.94
CA GLN A 557 -9.85 -9.47 15.90
C GLN A 557 -9.48 -9.95 17.31
N GLU A 558 -9.57 -9.08 18.30
CA GLU A 558 -9.47 -9.36 19.74
C GLU A 558 -10.83 -9.77 20.30
#